data_AF-U9UQK2-F1
#
_entry.id   AF-U9UQK2-F1
#
_cell.length_a   1.000
_cell.length_b   1.000
_cell.length_c   1.000
_cell.angle_alpha   90.00
_cell.angle_beta   90.00
_cell.angle_gamma   90.00
#
_symmetry.space_group_name_H-M   'P 1'
#
loop_
_entity.id
_entity.type
_entity.pdbx_description
1 polymer ?
#
loop_
_entity_poly.entity_id
_entity_poly.type
_entity_poly.pdbx_seq_one_letter_code
_entity_poly.pdbx_strand_id
1 'polypeptide(L)'
;NSQTEKVILKLENELFDLQQRNLKFEQNNQNLKQRNFEFEQNNQNLRLNLAKQINKFAEKENILQTQIIDLQNEKQNLAGILINLTEQLKQNKLTNQKVQDQISQLKQDEIKLQEKLAQTEANIQELKSHKESLIEQKEQLEVNYEQIKQEKIRLQNMVSDLLQDQKFTTELKAKLAKLEKEIAQLEQKLIIEEQIKIQLTQALQIKEDRINELEQELINLDQERIKKLQDKRKELSEIEKELLNKLTSGKNTKEIHKEKDAKQKEMNELQQELLRTSASYDANRKKLIFNQVNNFLKVKGGFLTLREEAIKKLQNCCNNLESSINKERNTIGSIRDMKTSKLTDKYTKEFQSILVKYNDGLLELNKNYYSLKKIVQENKELEVSLITENILKLNSFDLDKYKIFKFATNSQEGTRIQLNTNM
;
A
#
# COMPACT_ATOMS: atom_id res chain seq x y z
N ASN A 1 -43.22 230.63 30.22
CA ASN A 1 -43.82 229.46 30.89
C ASN A 1 -44.34 228.45 29.86
N SER A 2 -43.57 227.40 29.52
CA SER A 2 -44.04 226.21 28.75
C SER A 2 -43.06 225.00 28.79
N GLN A 3 -42.16 224.90 29.78
CA GLN A 3 -41.15 223.80 29.83
C GLN A 3 -41.48 222.68 30.84
N THR A 4 -42.34 222.94 31.83
CA THR A 4 -42.51 222.05 33.00
C THR A 4 -43.46 220.86 32.76
N GLU A 5 -44.43 220.96 31.84
CA GLU A 5 -45.39 219.88 31.57
C GLU A 5 -44.81 218.68 30.81
N LYS A 6 -43.68 218.82 30.12
CA LYS A 6 -43.08 217.74 29.32
C LYS A 6 -42.38 216.64 30.13
N VAL A 7 -42.06 216.88 31.41
CA VAL A 7 -41.24 215.94 32.21
C VAL A 7 -42.11 214.92 32.95
N ILE A 8 -43.30 215.29 33.40
CA ILE A 8 -44.18 214.41 34.20
C ILE A 8 -44.68 213.23 33.36
N LEU A 9 -45.05 213.47 32.10
CA LEU A 9 -45.60 212.45 31.21
C LEU A 9 -44.60 211.33 30.85
N LYS A 10 -43.29 211.54 31.06
CA LYS A 10 -42.26 210.53 30.77
C LYS A 10 -42.11 209.52 31.90
N LEU A 11 -42.31 209.93 33.14
CA LEU A 11 -42.10 209.08 34.32
C LEU A 11 -43.25 208.07 34.52
N GLU A 12 -44.48 208.41 34.16
CA GLU A 12 -45.61 207.48 34.26
C GLU A 12 -45.48 206.28 33.30
N ASN A 13 -44.90 206.48 32.12
CA ASN A 13 -44.67 205.40 31.16
C ASN A 13 -43.62 204.39 31.65
N GLU A 14 -42.56 204.83 32.35
CA GLU A 14 -41.54 203.90 32.87
C GLU A 14 -42.07 203.01 34.00
N LEU A 15 -43.01 203.53 34.82
CA LEU A 15 -43.60 202.75 35.91
C LEU A 15 -44.48 201.61 35.40
N PHE A 16 -45.22 201.83 34.31
CA PHE A 16 -46.10 200.83 33.70
C PHE A 16 -45.31 199.62 33.15
N ASP A 17 -44.16 199.86 32.52
CA ASP A 17 -43.30 198.81 31.96
C ASP A 17 -42.71 197.88 33.04
N LEU A 18 -42.35 198.43 34.21
CA LEU A 18 -41.81 197.65 35.32
C LEU A 18 -42.83 196.69 35.92
N GLN A 19 -44.09 197.12 36.06
CA GLN A 19 -45.15 196.24 36.56
C GLN A 19 -45.41 195.06 35.62
N GLN A 20 -45.41 195.29 34.31
CA GLN A 20 -45.57 194.22 33.32
C GLN A 20 -44.42 193.20 33.37
N ARG A 21 -43.18 193.65 33.62
CA ARG A 21 -42.04 192.74 33.79
C ARG A 21 -42.17 191.84 35.01
N ASN A 22 -42.65 192.38 36.13
CA ASN A 22 -42.72 191.64 37.38
C ASN A 22 -43.78 190.52 37.33
N LEU A 23 -44.94 190.81 36.73
CA LEU A 23 -46.00 189.82 36.51
C LEU A 23 -45.50 188.63 35.67
N LYS A 24 -44.69 188.92 34.64
CA LYS A 24 -44.08 187.91 33.77
C LYS A 24 -43.05 187.05 34.51
N PHE A 25 -42.35 187.62 35.50
CA PHE A 25 -41.37 186.91 36.31
C PHE A 25 -42.03 185.91 37.27
N GLU A 26 -43.13 186.30 37.92
CA GLU A 26 -43.90 185.42 38.80
C GLU A 26 -44.48 184.20 38.05
N GLN A 27 -45.04 184.42 36.85
CA GLN A 27 -45.52 183.33 35.99
C GLN A 27 -44.40 182.34 35.62
N ASN A 28 -43.21 182.85 35.28
CA ASN A 28 -42.06 181.99 34.99
C ASN A 28 -41.61 181.18 36.21
N ASN A 29 -41.63 181.77 37.40
CA ASN A 29 -41.21 181.09 38.62
C ASN A 29 -42.19 179.98 39.03
N GLN A 30 -43.50 180.18 38.84
CA GLN A 30 -44.49 179.12 39.02
C GLN A 30 -44.30 177.97 38.02
N ASN A 31 -44.07 178.29 36.74
CA ASN A 31 -43.77 177.28 35.72
C ASN A 31 -42.53 176.45 36.06
N LEU A 32 -41.46 177.08 36.56
CA LEU A 32 -40.24 176.36 36.98
C LEU A 32 -40.50 175.42 38.15
N LYS A 33 -41.27 175.85 39.16
CA LYS A 33 -41.64 174.97 40.29
C LYS A 33 -42.43 173.75 39.84
N GLN A 34 -43.38 173.94 38.94
CA GLN A 34 -44.20 172.84 38.41
C GLN A 34 -43.35 171.86 37.58
N ARG A 35 -42.46 172.37 36.74
CA ARG A 35 -41.54 171.56 35.94
C ARG A 35 -40.56 170.76 36.81
N ASN A 36 -40.13 171.32 37.94
CA ASN A 36 -39.25 170.63 38.88
C ASN A 36 -39.99 169.51 39.62
N PHE A 37 -41.26 169.73 40.00
CA PHE A 37 -42.10 168.67 40.58
C PHE A 37 -42.34 167.51 39.60
N GLU A 38 -42.63 167.82 38.33
CA GLU A 38 -42.74 166.80 37.27
C GLU A 38 -41.42 166.03 37.07
N PHE A 39 -40.28 166.70 37.12
CA PHE A 39 -38.97 166.06 37.01
C PHE A 39 -38.71 165.09 38.19
N GLU A 40 -39.02 165.50 39.41
CA GLU A 40 -38.89 164.66 40.61
C GLU A 40 -39.75 163.39 40.50
N GLN A 41 -41.01 163.54 40.06
CA GLN A 41 -41.92 162.42 39.82
C GLN A 41 -41.39 161.46 38.73
N ASN A 42 -40.88 162.00 37.62
CA ASN A 42 -40.27 161.19 36.57
C ASN A 42 -39.04 160.42 37.07
N ASN A 43 -38.21 161.04 37.92
CA ASN A 43 -37.03 160.40 38.50
C ASN A 43 -37.42 159.28 39.49
N GLN A 44 -38.45 159.49 40.32
CA GLN A 44 -38.97 158.44 41.19
C GLN A 44 -39.54 157.24 40.40
N ASN A 45 -40.29 157.49 39.33
CA ASN A 45 -40.80 156.44 38.44
C ASN A 45 -39.66 155.65 37.76
N LEU A 46 -38.60 156.33 37.32
CA LEU A 46 -37.41 155.67 36.78
C LEU A 46 -36.72 154.77 37.80
N ARG A 47 -36.53 155.25 39.04
CA ARG A 47 -35.95 154.43 40.12
C ARG A 47 -36.78 153.20 40.42
N LEU A 48 -38.11 153.34 40.49
CA LEU A 48 -39.01 152.21 40.71
C LEU A 48 -38.94 151.19 39.56
N ASN A 49 -38.91 151.66 38.31
CA ASN A 49 -38.77 150.79 37.14
C ASN A 49 -37.43 150.05 37.11
N LEU A 50 -36.34 150.73 37.47
CA LEU A 50 -35.01 150.10 37.58
C LEU A 50 -34.99 149.05 38.69
N ALA A 51 -35.54 149.35 39.88
CA ALA A 51 -35.62 148.38 40.97
C ALA A 51 -36.43 147.13 40.59
N LYS A 52 -37.56 147.31 39.88
CA LYS A 52 -38.34 146.18 39.32
C LYS A 52 -37.53 145.34 38.33
N GLN A 53 -36.74 145.98 37.46
CA GLN A 53 -35.88 145.25 36.53
C GLN A 53 -34.76 144.49 37.25
N ILE A 54 -34.12 145.10 38.24
CA ILE A 54 -33.07 144.46 39.05
C ILE A 54 -33.62 143.20 39.73
N ASN A 55 -34.79 143.28 40.37
CA ASN A 55 -35.42 142.11 40.98
C ASN A 55 -35.72 141.01 39.95
N LYS A 56 -36.23 141.38 38.77
CA LYS A 56 -36.49 140.42 37.69
C LYS A 56 -35.21 139.76 37.16
N PHE A 57 -34.09 140.49 37.12
CA PHE A 57 -32.79 139.92 36.76
C PHE A 57 -32.25 139.00 37.86
N ALA A 58 -32.38 139.38 39.13
CA ALA A 58 -31.96 138.56 40.27
C ALA A 58 -32.75 137.24 40.36
N GLU A 59 -34.06 137.27 40.11
CA GLU A 59 -34.88 136.04 40.04
C GLU A 59 -34.42 135.12 38.91
N LYS A 60 -34.16 135.68 37.71
CA LYS A 60 -33.64 134.90 36.58
C LYS A 60 -32.24 134.35 36.86
N GLU A 61 -31.38 135.13 37.51
CA GLU A 61 -30.04 134.71 37.90
C GLU A 61 -30.11 133.55 38.89
N ASN A 62 -30.96 133.63 39.91
CA ASN A 62 -31.16 132.53 40.86
C ASN A 62 -31.65 131.25 40.16
N ILE A 63 -32.60 131.35 39.21
CA ILE A 63 -33.07 130.19 38.43
C ILE A 63 -31.92 129.59 37.61
N LEU A 64 -31.12 130.41 36.93
CA LEU A 64 -29.98 129.95 36.14
C LEU A 64 -28.90 129.33 37.01
N GLN A 65 -28.61 129.88 38.19
CA GLN A 65 -27.66 129.31 39.14
C GLN A 65 -28.09 127.92 39.61
N THR A 66 -29.37 127.73 39.95
CA THR A 66 -29.91 126.40 40.29
C THR A 66 -29.77 125.41 39.13
N GLN A 67 -30.11 125.82 37.90
CA GLN A 67 -29.95 124.97 36.71
C GLN A 67 -28.49 124.59 36.46
N ILE A 68 -27.54 125.51 36.70
CA ILE A 68 -26.09 125.23 36.59
C ILE A 68 -25.68 124.17 37.61
N ILE A 69 -26.15 124.27 38.86
CA ILE A 69 -25.87 123.30 39.91
C ILE A 69 -26.44 121.92 39.54
N ASP A 70 -27.68 121.86 39.07
CA ASP A 70 -28.33 120.60 38.66
C ASP A 70 -27.56 119.93 37.51
N LEU A 71 -27.18 120.69 36.47
CA LEU A 71 -26.38 120.18 35.36
C LEU A 71 -24.98 119.73 35.78
N GLN A 72 -24.36 120.40 36.76
CA GLN A 72 -23.08 119.97 37.33
C GLN A 72 -23.21 118.64 38.07
N ASN A 73 -24.28 118.47 38.86
CA ASN A 73 -24.57 117.22 39.56
C ASN A 73 -24.85 116.08 38.57
N GLU A 74 -25.65 116.32 37.52
CA GLU A 74 -25.89 115.34 36.46
C GLU A 74 -24.59 114.95 35.75
N LYS A 75 -23.73 115.92 35.41
CA LYS A 75 -22.43 115.67 34.79
C LYS A 75 -21.53 114.81 35.69
N GLN A 76 -21.49 115.07 36.99
CA GLN A 76 -20.73 114.26 37.94
C GLN A 76 -21.28 112.83 38.04
N ASN A 77 -22.61 112.67 38.11
CA ASN A 77 -23.25 111.36 38.13
C ASN A 77 -22.96 110.55 36.85
N LEU A 78 -23.09 111.19 35.68
CA LEU A 78 -22.75 110.58 34.39
C LEU A 78 -21.27 110.18 34.30
N ALA A 79 -20.36 110.98 34.85
CA ALA A 79 -18.94 110.63 34.91
C ALA A 79 -18.71 109.39 35.79
N GLY A 80 -19.40 109.26 36.93
CA GLY A 80 -19.36 108.07 37.77
C GLY A 80 -19.88 106.82 37.06
N ILE A 81 -21.01 106.95 36.35
CA ILE A 81 -21.58 105.86 35.53
C ILE A 81 -20.60 105.44 34.42
N LEU A 82 -19.97 106.40 33.74
CA LEU A 82 -19.01 106.13 32.66
C LEU A 82 -17.79 105.34 33.18
N ILE A 83 -17.28 105.67 34.36
CA ILE A 83 -16.17 104.94 35.00
C ILE A 83 -16.59 103.49 35.27
N ASN A 84 -17.76 103.28 35.88
CA ASN A 84 -18.27 101.94 36.19
C ASN A 84 -18.48 101.08 34.93
N LEU A 85 -19.09 101.65 33.89
CA LEU A 85 -19.30 100.95 32.61
C LEU A 85 -17.97 100.61 31.92
N THR A 86 -16.99 101.51 31.99
CA THR A 86 -15.66 101.27 31.42
C THR A 86 -14.95 100.11 32.12
N GLU A 87 -15.04 100.05 33.45
CA GLU A 87 -14.45 98.95 34.21
C GLU A 87 -15.16 97.62 33.94
N GLN A 88 -16.50 97.61 33.90
CA GLN A 88 -17.27 96.43 33.50
C GLN A 88 -16.90 95.94 32.08
N LEU A 89 -16.69 96.85 31.14
CA LEU A 89 -16.27 96.48 29.78
C LEU A 89 -14.88 95.82 29.77
N LYS A 90 -13.93 96.33 30.55
CA LYS A 90 -12.61 95.72 30.70
C LYS A 90 -12.70 94.32 31.32
N GLN A 91 -13.48 94.15 32.37
CA GLN A 91 -13.70 92.85 33.00
C GLN A 91 -14.37 91.86 32.04
N ASN A 92 -15.36 92.30 31.26
CA ASN A 92 -16.00 91.45 30.25
C ASN A 92 -15.04 91.03 29.14
N LYS A 93 -14.14 91.93 28.69
CA LYS A 93 -13.09 91.57 27.73
C LYS A 93 -12.14 90.51 28.29
N LEU A 94 -11.72 90.66 29.56
CA LEU A 94 -10.84 89.69 30.22
C LEU A 94 -11.52 88.32 30.41
N THR A 95 -12.79 88.32 30.83
CA THR A 95 -13.59 87.11 30.98
C THR A 95 -13.79 86.41 29.64
N ASN A 96 -14.10 87.16 28.58
CA ASN A 96 -14.24 86.60 27.23
C ASN A 96 -12.92 85.97 26.75
N GLN A 97 -11.77 86.60 27.01
CA GLN A 97 -10.48 86.00 26.66
C GLN A 97 -10.27 84.66 27.39
N LYS A 98 -10.52 84.62 28.71
CA LYS A 98 -10.42 83.38 29.50
C LYS A 98 -11.34 82.27 28.97
N VAL A 99 -12.56 82.61 28.58
CA VAL A 99 -13.51 81.65 27.99
C VAL A 99 -13.00 81.14 26.65
N GLN A 100 -12.44 82.00 25.79
CA GLN A 100 -11.85 81.58 24.52
C GLN A 100 -10.65 80.65 24.72
N ASP A 101 -9.79 80.95 25.70
CA ASP A 101 -8.65 80.09 26.04
C ASP A 101 -9.13 78.71 26.53
N GLN A 102 -10.17 78.66 27.37
CA GLN A 102 -10.80 77.40 27.80
C GLN A 102 -11.43 76.62 26.64
N ILE A 103 -12.11 77.29 25.71
CA ILE A 103 -12.69 76.65 24.52
C ILE A 103 -11.59 76.04 23.65
N SER A 104 -10.48 76.76 23.45
CA SER A 104 -9.32 76.27 22.71
C SER A 104 -8.69 75.03 23.37
N GLN A 105 -8.57 75.04 24.71
CA GLN A 105 -8.07 73.88 25.45
C GLN A 105 -8.99 72.67 25.32
N LEU A 106 -10.31 72.85 25.47
CA LEU A 106 -11.29 71.77 25.34
C LEU A 106 -11.27 71.16 23.93
N LYS A 107 -11.12 71.98 22.88
CA LYS A 107 -10.99 71.48 21.50
C LYS A 107 -9.74 70.62 21.31
N GLN A 108 -8.61 70.99 21.93
CA GLN A 108 -7.40 70.16 21.88
C GLN A 108 -7.59 68.83 22.64
N ASP A 109 -8.27 68.85 23.78
CA ASP A 109 -8.54 67.64 24.55
C ASP A 109 -9.54 66.72 23.84
N GLU A 110 -10.54 67.27 23.15
CA GLU A 110 -11.45 66.54 22.26
C GLU A 110 -10.68 65.79 21.16
N ILE A 111 -9.75 66.46 20.47
CA ILE A 111 -8.92 65.84 19.43
C ILE A 111 -8.09 64.68 20.02
N LYS A 112 -7.42 64.90 21.16
CA LYS A 112 -6.63 63.84 21.82
C LYS A 112 -7.47 62.64 22.24
N LEU A 113 -8.71 62.87 22.68
CA LEU A 113 -9.63 61.80 23.04
C LEU A 113 -10.13 61.03 21.81
N GLN A 114 -10.41 61.73 20.70
CA GLN A 114 -10.77 61.10 19.42
C GLN A 114 -9.63 60.23 18.88
N GLU A 115 -8.38 60.70 18.95
CA GLU A 115 -7.20 59.90 18.57
C GLU A 115 -7.07 58.63 19.43
N LYS A 116 -7.22 58.75 20.76
CA LYS A 116 -7.20 57.59 21.66
C LYS A 116 -8.35 56.61 21.39
N LEU A 117 -9.53 57.13 21.05
CA LEU A 117 -10.69 56.30 20.71
C LEU A 117 -10.42 55.51 19.42
N ALA A 118 -9.96 56.19 18.37
CA ALA A 118 -9.62 55.55 17.10
C ALA A 118 -8.54 54.47 17.27
N GLN A 119 -7.50 54.73 18.08
CA GLN A 119 -6.48 53.71 18.39
C GLN A 119 -7.07 52.51 19.15
N THR A 120 -7.98 52.75 20.08
CA THR A 120 -8.63 51.68 20.85
C THR A 120 -9.52 50.82 19.94
N GLU A 121 -10.26 51.45 19.02
CA GLU A 121 -11.08 50.76 18.02
C GLU A 121 -10.21 49.88 17.09
N ALA A 122 -9.07 50.41 16.63
CA ALA A 122 -8.13 49.63 15.83
C ALA A 122 -7.61 48.40 16.59
N ASN A 123 -7.19 48.58 17.84
CA ASN A 123 -6.72 47.48 18.70
C ASN A 123 -7.82 46.43 18.93
N ILE A 124 -9.08 46.85 19.11
CA ILE A 124 -10.22 45.93 19.27
C ILE A 124 -10.44 45.10 18.01
N GLN A 125 -10.32 45.70 16.82
CA GLN A 125 -10.47 44.95 15.57
C GLN A 125 -9.33 43.94 15.38
N GLU A 126 -8.09 44.32 15.68
CA GLU A 126 -6.94 43.41 15.61
C GLU A 126 -7.09 42.22 16.57
N LEU A 127 -7.58 42.47 17.79
CA LEU A 127 -7.88 41.42 18.76
C LEU A 127 -9.01 40.50 18.31
N LYS A 128 -10.03 41.01 17.62
CA LYS A 128 -11.08 40.18 17.01
C LYS A 128 -10.50 39.26 15.94
N SER A 129 -9.66 39.78 15.04
CA SER A 129 -8.99 38.96 14.02
C SER A 129 -8.09 37.89 14.64
N HIS A 130 -7.34 38.22 15.70
CA HIS A 130 -6.54 37.23 16.43
C HIS A 130 -7.41 36.15 17.09
N LYS A 131 -8.55 36.54 17.68
CA LYS A 131 -9.49 35.59 18.27
C LYS A 131 -10.06 34.63 17.23
N GLU A 132 -10.45 35.13 16.06
CA GLU A 132 -10.96 34.31 14.94
C GLU A 132 -9.90 33.28 14.53
N SER A 133 -8.65 33.70 14.33
CA SER A 133 -7.55 32.80 13.97
C SER A 133 -7.28 31.73 15.03
N LEU A 134 -7.36 32.08 16.32
CA LEU A 134 -7.22 31.10 17.41
C LEU A 134 -8.37 30.08 17.43
N ILE A 135 -9.59 30.48 17.08
CA ILE A 135 -10.73 29.57 16.97
C ILE A 135 -10.49 28.58 15.82
N GLU A 136 -10.09 29.06 14.64
CA GLU A 136 -9.76 28.18 13.50
C GLU A 136 -8.65 27.19 13.83
N GLN A 137 -7.58 27.64 14.49
CA GLN A 137 -6.49 26.75 14.93
C GLN A 137 -6.96 25.69 15.92
N LYS A 138 -7.86 26.05 16.84
CA LYS A 138 -8.43 25.11 17.81
C LYS A 138 -9.28 24.05 17.12
N GLU A 139 -10.15 24.45 16.20
CA GLU A 139 -10.99 23.53 15.42
C GLU A 139 -10.14 22.55 14.62
N GLN A 140 -9.07 23.03 13.97
CA GLN A 140 -8.12 22.17 13.25
C GLN A 140 -7.42 21.16 14.17
N LEU A 141 -7.04 21.57 15.38
CA LEU A 141 -6.44 20.68 16.37
C LEU A 141 -7.42 19.60 16.88
N GLU A 142 -8.69 19.95 17.10
CA GLU A 142 -9.74 19.00 17.49
C GLU A 142 -9.96 17.93 16.40
N VAL A 143 -10.01 18.34 15.13
CA VAL A 143 -10.10 17.40 13.99
C VAL A 143 -8.88 16.48 13.93
N ASN A 144 -7.67 17.04 14.05
CA ASN A 144 -6.43 16.25 14.03
C ASN A 144 -6.39 15.24 15.19
N TYR A 145 -6.86 15.62 16.37
CA TYR A 145 -6.91 14.74 17.54
C TYR A 145 -7.83 13.53 17.32
N GLU A 146 -9.04 13.74 16.80
CA GLU A 146 -9.97 12.64 16.49
C GLU A 146 -9.43 11.73 15.37
N GLN A 147 -8.76 12.28 14.36
CA GLN A 147 -8.08 11.48 13.33
C GLN A 147 -6.97 10.59 13.93
N ILE A 148 -6.12 11.14 14.79
CA ILE A 148 -5.06 10.38 15.47
C ILE A 148 -5.66 9.25 16.32
N LYS A 149 -6.78 9.51 17.01
CA LYS A 149 -7.48 8.52 17.82
C LYS A 149 -8.06 7.38 16.97
N GLN A 150 -8.66 7.69 15.81
CA GLN A 150 -9.13 6.69 14.87
C GLN A 150 -7.97 5.85 14.30
N GLU A 151 -6.87 6.50 13.91
CA GLU A 151 -5.69 5.81 13.38
C GLU A 151 -5.05 4.90 14.44
N LYS A 152 -5.02 5.32 15.71
CA LYS A 152 -4.59 4.47 16.83
C LYS A 152 -5.41 3.18 16.94
N ILE A 153 -6.74 3.26 16.83
CA ILE A 153 -7.62 2.08 16.88
C ILE A 153 -7.33 1.16 15.68
N ARG A 154 -7.20 1.74 14.48
CA ARG A 154 -6.86 1.00 13.26
C ARG A 154 -5.53 0.24 13.40
N LEU A 155 -4.49 0.92 13.89
CA LEU A 155 -3.18 0.31 14.11
C LEU A 155 -3.23 -0.80 15.17
N GLN A 156 -4.00 -0.63 16.24
CA GLN A 156 -4.19 -1.69 17.24
C GLN A 156 -4.83 -2.95 16.66
N ASN A 157 -5.85 -2.80 15.81
CA ASN A 157 -6.47 -3.93 15.12
C ASN A 157 -5.48 -4.63 14.19
N MET A 158 -4.73 -3.86 13.38
CA MET A 158 -3.70 -4.42 12.49
C MET A 158 -2.63 -5.22 13.26
N VAL A 159 -2.20 -4.73 14.43
CA VAL A 159 -1.23 -5.45 15.28
C VAL A 159 -1.83 -6.76 15.82
N SER A 160 -3.10 -6.76 16.20
CA SER A 160 -3.81 -7.97 16.64
C SER A 160 -3.88 -9.02 15.53
N ASP A 161 -4.22 -8.61 14.31
CA ASP A 161 -4.30 -9.49 13.14
C ASP A 161 -2.92 -10.09 12.81
N LEU A 162 -1.88 -9.27 12.82
CA LEU A 162 -0.48 -9.70 12.62
C LEU A 162 -0.03 -10.73 13.67
N LEU A 163 -0.41 -10.55 14.93
CA LEU A 163 -0.13 -11.50 16.02
C LEU A 163 -0.83 -12.86 15.78
N GLN A 164 -2.07 -12.83 15.28
CA GLN A 164 -2.81 -14.03 14.95
C GLN A 164 -2.20 -14.78 13.75
N ASP A 165 -1.82 -14.05 12.69
CA ASP A 165 -1.12 -14.59 11.53
C ASP A 165 0.24 -15.21 11.91
N GLN A 166 0.97 -14.56 12.82
CA GLN A 166 2.22 -15.10 13.34
C GLN A 166 2.01 -16.42 14.09
N LYS A 167 0.92 -16.53 14.89
CA LYS A 167 0.57 -17.78 15.59
C LYS A 167 0.29 -18.92 14.62
N PHE A 168 -0.53 -18.68 13.59
CA PHE A 168 -0.81 -19.68 12.54
C PHE A 168 0.45 -20.08 11.77
N THR A 169 1.30 -19.12 11.44
CA THR A 169 2.58 -19.37 10.76
C THR A 169 3.48 -20.28 11.58
N THR A 170 3.51 -20.08 12.91
CA THR A 170 4.32 -20.90 13.82
C THR A 170 3.77 -22.33 13.92
N GLU A 171 2.44 -22.49 13.96
CA GLU A 171 1.79 -23.81 13.95
C GLU A 171 2.03 -24.56 12.63
N LEU A 172 1.94 -23.87 11.49
CA LEU A 172 2.24 -24.45 10.18
C LEU A 172 3.70 -24.90 10.06
N LYS A 173 4.65 -24.10 10.55
CA LYS A 173 6.07 -24.48 10.60
C LYS A 173 6.29 -25.74 11.44
N ALA A 174 5.62 -25.86 12.58
CA ALA A 174 5.71 -27.06 13.42
C ALA A 174 5.12 -28.31 12.72
N LYS A 175 3.99 -28.16 12.00
CA LYS A 175 3.40 -29.24 11.20
C LYS A 175 4.31 -29.67 10.05
N LEU A 176 4.91 -28.71 9.33
CA LEU A 176 5.88 -28.98 8.27
C LEU A 176 7.09 -29.76 8.79
N ALA A 177 7.70 -29.32 9.90
CA ALA A 177 8.83 -30.01 10.49
C ALA A 177 8.49 -31.46 10.94
N LYS A 178 7.24 -31.71 11.36
CA LYS A 178 6.78 -33.07 11.69
C LYS A 178 6.65 -33.94 10.43
N LEU A 179 6.08 -33.40 9.35
CA LEU A 179 5.93 -34.11 8.08
C LEU A 179 7.30 -34.42 7.44
N GLU A 180 8.25 -33.49 7.49
CA GLU A 180 9.61 -33.70 6.98
C GLU A 180 10.30 -34.88 7.69
N LYS A 181 10.13 -34.99 9.02
CA LYS A 181 10.65 -36.14 9.78
C LYS A 181 9.97 -37.45 9.38
N GLU A 182 8.67 -37.44 9.15
CA GLU A 182 7.91 -38.63 8.75
C GLU A 182 8.31 -39.10 7.34
N ILE A 183 8.47 -38.18 6.39
CA ILE A 183 8.97 -38.47 5.05
C ILE A 183 10.36 -39.09 5.12
N ALA A 184 11.30 -38.50 5.87
CA ALA A 184 12.64 -39.05 6.00
C ALA A 184 12.64 -40.48 6.60
N GLN A 185 11.73 -40.77 7.54
CA GLN A 185 11.57 -42.12 8.09
C GLN A 185 11.01 -43.11 7.06
N LEU A 186 10.05 -42.68 6.24
CA LEU A 186 9.46 -43.52 5.18
C LEU A 186 10.46 -43.80 4.06
N GLU A 187 11.25 -42.81 3.65
CA GLU A 187 12.32 -42.98 2.67
C GLU A 187 13.34 -44.03 3.12
N GLN A 188 13.75 -43.99 4.39
CA GLN A 188 14.66 -45.00 4.95
C GLN A 188 14.04 -46.41 4.96
N LYS A 189 12.75 -46.53 5.32
CA LYS A 189 12.04 -47.82 5.27
C LYS A 189 11.96 -48.37 3.84
N LEU A 190 11.69 -47.51 2.86
CA LEU A 190 11.61 -47.91 1.45
C LEU A 190 12.96 -48.44 0.93
N ILE A 191 14.07 -47.79 1.29
CA ILE A 191 15.41 -48.26 0.94
C ILE A 191 15.68 -49.66 1.50
N ILE A 192 15.32 -49.90 2.76
CA ILE A 192 15.47 -51.22 3.41
C ILE A 192 14.61 -52.27 2.71
N GLU A 193 13.35 -51.94 2.39
CA GLU A 193 12.44 -52.86 1.71
C GLU A 193 12.93 -53.23 0.31
N GLU A 194 13.49 -52.26 -0.42
CA GLU A 194 14.05 -52.49 -1.76
C GLU A 194 15.32 -53.35 -1.71
N GLN A 195 16.17 -53.19 -0.68
CA GLN A 195 17.31 -54.08 -0.42
C GLN A 195 16.86 -55.51 -0.11
N ILE A 196 15.86 -55.68 0.76
CA ILE A 196 15.29 -57.01 1.08
C ILE A 196 14.74 -57.67 -0.19
N LYS A 197 14.04 -56.91 -1.04
CA LYS A 197 13.53 -57.41 -2.31
C LYS A 197 14.65 -57.93 -3.21
N ILE A 198 15.74 -57.17 -3.37
CA ILE A 198 16.90 -57.59 -4.16
C ILE A 198 17.49 -58.89 -3.60
N GLN A 199 17.69 -58.98 -2.28
CA GLN A 199 18.24 -60.18 -1.63
C GLN A 199 17.34 -61.41 -1.84
N LEU A 200 16.02 -61.25 -1.69
CA LEU A 200 15.07 -62.34 -1.90
C LEU A 200 15.05 -62.80 -3.36
N THR A 201 15.10 -61.88 -4.32
CA THR A 201 15.19 -62.22 -5.75
C THR A 201 16.46 -63.01 -6.06
N GLN A 202 17.61 -62.59 -5.52
CA GLN A 202 18.87 -63.34 -5.68
C GLN A 202 18.80 -64.73 -5.06
N ALA A 203 18.27 -64.85 -3.84
CA ALA A 203 18.13 -66.14 -3.16
C ALA A 203 17.20 -67.11 -3.91
N LEU A 204 16.10 -66.60 -4.48
CA LEU A 204 15.21 -67.40 -5.33
C LEU A 204 15.90 -67.86 -6.60
N GLN A 205 16.66 -66.98 -7.28
CA GLN A 205 17.40 -67.34 -8.49
C GLN A 205 18.41 -68.47 -8.22
N ILE A 206 19.18 -68.36 -7.14
CA ILE A 206 20.16 -69.40 -6.74
C ILE A 206 19.46 -70.75 -6.52
N LYS A 207 18.29 -70.75 -5.86
CA LYS A 207 17.54 -71.98 -5.63
C LYS A 207 16.98 -72.57 -6.93
N GLU A 208 16.51 -71.73 -7.84
CA GLU A 208 16.00 -72.15 -9.13
C GLU A 208 17.11 -72.75 -10.02
N ASP A 209 18.28 -72.10 -10.06
CA ASP A 209 19.46 -72.62 -10.76
C ASP A 209 19.89 -73.98 -10.18
N ARG A 210 19.90 -74.13 -8.85
CA ARG A 210 20.23 -75.41 -8.20
C ARG A 210 19.22 -76.52 -8.48
N ILE A 211 17.93 -76.18 -8.59
CA ILE A 211 16.89 -77.15 -8.99
C ILE A 211 17.15 -77.60 -10.42
N ASN A 212 17.46 -76.68 -11.34
CA ASN A 212 17.75 -77.01 -12.73
C ASN A 212 18.98 -77.92 -12.87
N GLU A 213 20.05 -77.66 -12.10
CA GLU A 213 21.23 -78.54 -12.05
C GLU A 213 20.86 -79.96 -11.60
N LEU A 214 20.10 -80.09 -10.52
CA LEU A 214 19.70 -81.40 -9.98
C LEU A 214 18.74 -82.15 -10.93
N GLU A 215 17.83 -81.45 -11.59
CA GLU A 215 16.96 -82.05 -12.62
C GLU A 215 17.79 -82.58 -13.81
N GLN A 216 18.84 -81.85 -14.21
CA GLN A 216 19.74 -82.30 -15.27
C GLN A 216 20.62 -83.49 -14.84
N GLU A 217 21.14 -83.49 -13.62
CA GLU A 217 21.88 -84.63 -13.04
C GLU A 217 21.01 -85.90 -13.03
N LEU A 218 19.74 -85.77 -12.64
CA LEU A 218 18.78 -86.88 -12.62
C LEU A 218 18.53 -87.45 -14.04
N ILE A 219 18.37 -86.58 -15.04
CA ILE A 219 18.22 -86.99 -16.45
C ILE A 219 19.46 -87.77 -16.91
N ASN A 220 20.66 -87.29 -16.60
CA ASN A 220 21.91 -87.95 -16.98
C ASN A 220 22.05 -89.33 -16.32
N LEU A 221 21.70 -89.45 -15.03
CA LEU A 221 21.71 -90.73 -14.30
C LEU A 221 20.71 -91.74 -14.89
N ASP A 222 19.50 -91.31 -15.21
CA ASP A 222 18.49 -92.15 -15.87
C ASP A 222 19.00 -92.62 -17.25
N GLN A 223 19.66 -91.74 -18.02
CA GLN A 223 20.27 -92.09 -19.31
C GLN A 223 21.36 -93.16 -19.17
N GLU A 224 22.27 -93.00 -18.20
CA GLU A 224 23.31 -94.00 -17.93
C GLU A 224 22.72 -95.35 -17.50
N ARG A 225 21.69 -95.33 -16.65
CA ARG A 225 21.00 -96.55 -16.20
C ARG A 225 20.31 -97.26 -17.36
N ILE A 226 19.61 -96.52 -18.23
CA ILE A 226 19.00 -97.06 -19.45
C ILE A 226 20.04 -97.75 -20.31
N LYS A 227 21.21 -97.11 -20.54
CA LYS A 227 22.30 -97.69 -21.32
C LYS A 227 22.80 -99.01 -20.70
N LYS A 228 23.08 -99.02 -19.40
CA LYS A 228 23.52 -100.24 -18.67
C LYS A 228 22.48 -101.37 -18.74
N LEU A 229 21.20 -101.05 -18.59
CA LEU A 229 20.10 -102.02 -18.70
C LEU A 229 19.96 -102.57 -20.13
N GLN A 230 20.14 -101.73 -21.15
CA GLN A 230 20.13 -102.16 -22.54
C GLN A 230 21.30 -103.10 -22.87
N ASP A 231 22.50 -102.81 -22.37
CA ASP A 231 23.67 -103.66 -22.59
C ASP A 231 23.49 -105.02 -21.91
N LYS A 232 23.04 -105.06 -20.64
CA LYS A 232 22.68 -106.31 -19.95
C LYS A 232 21.59 -107.11 -20.68
N ARG A 233 20.59 -106.43 -21.23
CA ARG A 233 19.51 -107.08 -22.00
C ARG A 233 20.06 -107.75 -23.26
N LYS A 234 21.04 -107.13 -23.94
CA LYS A 234 21.70 -107.73 -25.12
C LYS A 234 22.48 -108.98 -24.72
N GLU A 235 23.28 -108.91 -23.65
CA GLU A 235 24.03 -110.06 -23.11
C GLU A 235 23.11 -111.24 -22.78
N LEU A 236 21.99 -110.99 -22.07
CA LEU A 236 20.99 -112.01 -21.75
C LEU A 236 20.33 -112.61 -22.99
N SER A 237 20.05 -111.80 -24.01
CA SER A 237 19.49 -112.28 -25.28
C SER A 237 20.48 -113.17 -26.05
N GLU A 238 21.79 -112.91 -25.96
CA GLU A 238 22.83 -113.77 -26.52
C GLU A 238 22.90 -115.12 -25.79
N ILE A 239 22.84 -115.10 -24.45
CA ILE A 239 22.80 -116.31 -23.61
C ILE A 239 21.57 -117.16 -23.93
N GLU A 240 20.38 -116.55 -24.03
CA GLU A 240 19.15 -117.26 -24.40
C GLU A 240 19.22 -117.89 -25.80
N LYS A 241 19.81 -117.19 -26.78
CA LYS A 241 20.05 -117.75 -28.12
C LYS A 241 20.99 -118.95 -28.07
N GLU A 242 22.05 -118.89 -27.27
CA GLU A 242 22.98 -120.00 -27.08
C GLU A 242 22.29 -121.21 -26.43
N LEU A 243 21.47 -120.99 -25.39
CA LEU A 243 20.67 -122.03 -24.75
C LEU A 243 19.65 -122.65 -25.73
N LEU A 244 19.02 -121.84 -26.59
CA LEU A 244 18.09 -122.32 -27.62
C LEU A 244 18.80 -123.21 -28.65
N ASN A 245 20.01 -122.83 -29.10
CA ASN A 245 20.83 -123.61 -30.01
C ASN A 245 21.27 -124.96 -29.39
N LYS A 246 21.57 -124.98 -28.08
CA LYS A 246 21.88 -126.22 -27.35
C LYS A 246 20.66 -127.16 -27.28
N LEU A 247 19.45 -126.62 -27.12
CA LEU A 247 18.20 -127.41 -27.09
C LEU A 247 17.87 -128.03 -28.45
N THR A 248 18.10 -127.33 -29.57
CA THR A 248 17.89 -127.87 -30.92
C THR A 248 18.91 -128.96 -31.31
N SER A 249 20.02 -129.10 -30.58
CA SER A 249 21.07 -130.10 -30.81
C SER A 249 20.85 -131.48 -30.16
N GLY A 250 19.74 -131.69 -29.44
CA GLY A 250 19.33 -133.01 -28.93
C GLY A 250 19.98 -133.48 -27.61
N LYS A 251 20.66 -132.60 -26.85
CA LYS A 251 21.28 -132.91 -25.54
C LYS A 251 20.26 -132.92 -24.39
N ASN A 252 20.51 -133.72 -23.35
CA ASN A 252 19.64 -133.95 -22.18
C ASN A 252 19.00 -132.65 -21.63
N THR A 253 17.66 -132.55 -21.65
CA THR A 253 16.93 -131.28 -21.84
C THR A 253 16.39 -130.62 -20.58
N LYS A 254 16.33 -131.31 -19.43
CA LYS A 254 15.61 -130.82 -18.23
C LYS A 254 16.30 -129.65 -17.52
N GLU A 255 17.62 -129.66 -17.35
CA GLU A 255 18.34 -128.56 -16.68
C GLU A 255 18.40 -127.30 -17.56
N ILE A 256 18.60 -127.47 -18.87
CA ILE A 256 18.64 -126.37 -19.83
C ILE A 256 17.28 -125.65 -19.91
N HIS A 257 16.15 -126.38 -19.79
CA HIS A 257 14.82 -125.74 -19.72
C HIS A 257 14.67 -124.89 -18.45
N LYS A 258 15.09 -125.38 -17.28
CA LYS A 258 15.03 -124.60 -16.02
C LYS A 258 15.89 -123.33 -16.08
N GLU A 259 17.09 -123.42 -16.65
CA GLU A 259 17.98 -122.27 -16.81
C GLU A 259 17.41 -121.25 -17.79
N LYS A 260 16.85 -121.71 -18.92
CA LYS A 260 16.14 -120.86 -19.88
C LYS A 260 14.96 -120.14 -19.22
N ASP A 261 14.12 -120.84 -18.46
CA ASP A 261 12.96 -120.25 -17.78
C ASP A 261 13.41 -119.20 -16.74
N ALA A 262 14.50 -119.44 -16.01
CA ALA A 262 15.08 -118.48 -15.08
C ALA A 262 15.61 -117.22 -15.79
N LYS A 263 16.31 -117.39 -16.91
CA LYS A 263 16.83 -116.27 -17.73
C LYS A 263 15.71 -115.46 -18.39
N GLN A 264 14.65 -116.13 -18.83
CA GLN A 264 13.46 -115.47 -19.35
C GLN A 264 12.75 -114.62 -18.29
N LYS A 265 12.71 -115.08 -17.03
CA LYS A 265 12.19 -114.30 -15.90
C LYS A 265 13.06 -113.08 -15.60
N GLU A 266 14.38 -113.25 -15.56
CA GLU A 266 15.34 -112.14 -15.41
C GLU A 266 15.20 -111.11 -16.52
N MET A 267 14.99 -111.55 -17.78
CA MET A 267 14.75 -110.65 -18.91
C MET A 267 13.43 -109.89 -18.78
N ASN A 268 12.37 -110.52 -18.28
CA ASN A 268 11.09 -109.85 -18.04
C ASN A 268 11.22 -108.78 -16.92
N GLU A 269 11.96 -109.07 -15.86
CA GLU A 269 12.23 -108.12 -14.77
C GLU A 269 13.05 -106.92 -15.28
N LEU A 270 14.11 -107.16 -16.05
CA LEU A 270 14.90 -106.11 -16.70
C LEU A 270 14.07 -105.27 -17.68
N GLN A 271 13.16 -105.88 -18.43
CA GLN A 271 12.29 -105.14 -19.36
C GLN A 271 11.31 -104.24 -18.60
N GLN A 272 10.77 -104.70 -17.46
CA GLN A 272 9.94 -103.87 -16.59
C GLN A 272 10.72 -102.72 -15.97
N GLU A 273 11.96 -102.96 -15.52
CA GLU A 273 12.83 -101.92 -15.00
C GLU A 273 13.21 -100.88 -16.06
N LEU A 274 13.57 -101.34 -17.27
CA LEU A 274 13.87 -100.47 -18.41
C LEU A 274 12.67 -99.60 -18.80
N LEU A 275 11.45 -100.16 -18.81
CA LEU A 275 10.22 -99.40 -19.05
C LEU A 275 10.00 -98.34 -17.98
N ARG A 276 10.18 -98.69 -16.69
CA ARG A 276 10.05 -97.73 -15.59
C ARG A 276 11.08 -96.60 -15.67
N THR A 277 12.35 -96.92 -15.90
CA THR A 277 13.42 -95.90 -16.01
C THR A 277 13.26 -95.05 -17.27
N SER A 278 12.85 -95.62 -18.40
CA SER A 278 12.59 -94.85 -19.63
C SER A 278 11.39 -93.90 -19.46
N ALA A 279 10.32 -94.36 -18.80
CA ALA A 279 9.19 -93.50 -18.48
C ALA A 279 9.57 -92.34 -17.53
N SER A 280 10.42 -92.61 -16.53
CA SER A 280 11.01 -91.58 -15.65
C SER A 280 11.84 -90.58 -16.44
N TYR A 281 12.75 -91.07 -17.28
CA TYR A 281 13.63 -90.26 -18.12
C TYR A 281 12.84 -89.29 -19.02
N ASP A 282 11.83 -89.80 -19.72
CA ASP A 282 10.98 -88.97 -20.58
C ASP A 282 10.14 -87.99 -19.79
N ALA A 283 9.61 -88.39 -18.63
CA ALA A 283 8.86 -87.50 -17.75
C ALA A 283 9.72 -86.33 -17.24
N ASN A 284 10.96 -86.61 -16.83
CA ASN A 284 11.89 -85.59 -16.34
C ASN A 284 12.30 -84.61 -17.44
N ARG A 285 12.59 -85.10 -18.66
CA ARG A 285 12.86 -84.24 -19.82
C ARG A 285 11.67 -83.38 -20.22
N LYS A 286 10.45 -83.93 -20.19
CA LYS A 286 9.21 -83.15 -20.43
C LYS A 286 9.08 -82.04 -19.40
N LYS A 287 9.33 -82.35 -18.12
CA LYS A 287 9.28 -81.38 -17.03
C LYS A 287 10.31 -80.25 -17.23
N LEU A 288 11.55 -80.58 -17.61
CA LEU A 288 12.60 -79.59 -17.92
C LEU A 288 12.14 -78.60 -19.01
N ILE A 289 11.54 -79.11 -20.10
CA ILE A 289 11.02 -78.26 -21.18
C ILE A 289 9.91 -77.34 -20.66
N PHE A 290 8.95 -77.87 -19.90
CA PHE A 290 7.88 -77.07 -19.32
C PHE A 290 8.39 -75.98 -18.38
N ASN A 291 9.36 -76.29 -17.52
CA ASN A 291 10.00 -75.32 -16.63
C ASN A 291 10.65 -74.18 -17.45
N GLN A 292 11.40 -74.52 -18.50
CA GLN A 292 12.03 -73.53 -19.35
C GLN A 292 11.03 -72.66 -20.12
N VAL A 293 9.92 -73.25 -20.59
CA VAL A 293 8.82 -72.51 -21.24
C VAL A 293 8.19 -71.53 -20.26
N ASN A 294 7.88 -71.98 -19.04
CA ASN A 294 7.30 -71.12 -18.01
C ASN A 294 8.21 -69.94 -17.67
N ASN A 295 9.52 -70.19 -17.54
CA ASN A 295 10.51 -69.14 -17.28
C ASN A 295 10.59 -68.13 -18.43
N PHE A 296 10.64 -68.59 -19.67
CA PHE A 296 10.60 -67.71 -20.83
C PHE A 296 9.32 -66.87 -20.88
N LEU A 297 8.15 -67.46 -20.65
CA LEU A 297 6.86 -66.74 -20.67
C LEU A 297 6.77 -65.70 -19.55
N LYS A 298 7.28 -66.03 -18.35
CA LYS A 298 7.33 -65.11 -17.21
C LYS A 298 8.23 -63.90 -17.50
N VAL A 299 9.45 -64.15 -18.00
CA VAL A 299 10.39 -63.08 -18.40
C VAL A 299 9.80 -62.23 -19.53
N LYS A 300 9.18 -62.86 -20.54
CA LYS A 300 8.52 -62.17 -21.64
C LYS A 300 7.36 -61.29 -21.17
N GLY A 301 6.53 -61.78 -20.26
CA GLY A 301 5.44 -61.00 -19.65
C GLY A 301 5.96 -59.78 -18.92
N GLY A 302 6.95 -59.95 -18.04
CA GLY A 302 7.58 -58.84 -17.31
C GLY A 302 8.23 -57.81 -18.24
N PHE A 303 8.94 -58.28 -19.28
CA PHE A 303 9.53 -57.41 -20.29
C PHE A 303 8.48 -56.59 -21.06
N LEU A 304 7.34 -57.18 -21.41
CA LEU A 304 6.26 -56.46 -22.10
C LEU A 304 5.71 -55.31 -21.24
N THR A 305 5.51 -55.56 -19.95
CA THR A 305 5.11 -54.51 -18.99
C THR A 305 6.18 -53.43 -18.87
N LEU A 306 7.45 -53.81 -18.76
CA LEU A 306 8.58 -52.87 -18.73
C LEU A 306 8.65 -52.01 -20.00
N ARG A 307 8.42 -52.62 -21.17
CA ARG A 307 8.38 -51.91 -22.46
C ARG A 307 7.26 -50.87 -22.48
N GLU A 308 6.05 -51.24 -22.02
CA GLU A 308 4.92 -50.32 -21.96
C GLU A 308 5.19 -49.15 -21.00
N GLU A 309 5.75 -49.44 -19.82
CA GLU A 309 6.15 -48.42 -18.85
C GLU A 309 7.22 -47.48 -19.42
N ALA A 310 8.25 -48.04 -20.07
CA ALA A 310 9.30 -47.28 -20.71
C ALA A 310 8.74 -46.35 -21.80
N ILE A 311 7.84 -46.84 -22.67
CA ILE A 311 7.19 -46.01 -23.69
C ILE A 311 6.43 -44.85 -23.04
N LYS A 312 5.60 -45.11 -22.01
CA LYS A 312 4.85 -44.05 -21.30
C LYS A 312 5.78 -43.02 -20.66
N LYS A 313 6.85 -43.46 -20.01
CA LYS A 313 7.84 -42.58 -19.38
C LYS A 313 8.60 -41.74 -20.40
N LEU A 314 9.03 -42.34 -21.52
CA LEU A 314 9.69 -41.62 -22.61
C LEU A 314 8.76 -40.57 -23.22
N GLN A 315 7.48 -40.89 -23.45
CA GLN A 315 6.48 -39.94 -23.92
C GLN A 315 6.29 -38.77 -22.95
N ASN A 316 6.16 -39.05 -21.64
CA ASN A 316 6.06 -38.00 -20.63
C ASN A 316 7.31 -37.14 -20.54
N CYS A 317 8.50 -37.75 -20.65
CA CYS A 317 9.77 -37.04 -20.69
C CYS A 317 9.81 -36.04 -21.86
N CYS A 318 9.43 -36.49 -23.06
CA CYS A 318 9.34 -35.62 -24.24
C CYS A 318 8.31 -34.49 -24.06
N ASN A 319 7.09 -34.79 -23.61
CA ASN A 319 6.04 -33.81 -23.41
C ASN A 319 6.45 -32.73 -22.37
N ASN A 320 7.09 -33.16 -21.29
CA ASN A 320 7.56 -32.27 -20.24
C ASN A 320 8.73 -31.40 -20.69
N LEU A 321 9.67 -31.95 -21.45
CA LEU A 321 10.76 -31.20 -22.06
C LEU A 321 10.19 -30.14 -23.01
N GLU A 322 9.28 -30.52 -23.90
CA GLU A 322 8.64 -29.60 -24.85
C GLU A 322 7.85 -28.49 -24.13
N SER A 323 7.05 -28.83 -23.11
CA SER A 323 6.32 -27.85 -22.30
C SER A 323 7.27 -26.88 -21.58
N SER A 324 8.38 -27.39 -21.03
CA SER A 324 9.35 -26.58 -20.30
C SER A 324 10.10 -25.62 -21.22
N ILE A 325 10.53 -26.10 -22.40
CA ILE A 325 11.16 -25.26 -23.43
C ILE A 325 10.18 -24.19 -23.94
N ASN A 326 8.91 -24.55 -24.17
CA ASN A 326 7.89 -23.61 -24.63
C ASN A 326 7.61 -22.50 -23.59
N LYS A 327 7.67 -22.80 -22.29
CA LYS A 327 7.56 -21.79 -21.23
C LYS A 327 8.76 -20.83 -21.19
N GLU A 328 9.95 -21.30 -21.52
CA GLU A 328 11.17 -20.49 -21.54
C GLU A 328 11.38 -19.67 -22.82
N ARG A 329 10.60 -19.91 -23.89
CA ARG A 329 10.64 -19.10 -25.13
C ARG A 329 10.38 -17.61 -24.89
N ASN A 330 9.70 -17.24 -23.80
CA ASN A 330 9.38 -15.84 -23.45
C ASN A 330 10.52 -15.07 -22.74
N THR A 331 11.65 -15.72 -22.44
CA THR A 331 12.81 -15.08 -21.78
C THR A 331 13.90 -14.63 -22.77
N ILE A 332 14.62 -13.53 -22.51
CA ILE A 332 15.55 -12.88 -23.45
C ILE A 332 16.96 -13.51 -23.41
N GLY A 333 17.55 -13.74 -24.61
CA GLY A 333 19.00 -13.91 -24.83
C GLY A 333 19.70 -14.99 -23.99
N SER A 334 20.92 -14.70 -23.51
CA SER A 334 21.83 -15.66 -22.85
C SER A 334 21.26 -16.35 -21.60
N ILE A 335 20.25 -15.77 -20.95
CA ILE A 335 19.53 -16.38 -19.80
C ILE A 335 18.65 -17.54 -20.28
N ARG A 336 18.08 -17.44 -21.49
CA ARG A 336 17.33 -18.53 -22.14
C ARG A 336 18.23 -19.72 -22.39
N ASP A 337 19.37 -19.51 -23.05
CA ASP A 337 20.27 -20.60 -23.45
C ASP A 337 20.79 -21.39 -22.24
N MET A 338 21.16 -20.70 -21.15
CA MET A 338 21.63 -21.35 -19.92
C MET A 338 20.52 -22.15 -19.20
N LYS A 339 19.27 -21.68 -19.25
CA LYS A 339 18.14 -22.39 -18.63
C LYS A 339 17.69 -23.58 -19.48
N THR A 340 17.65 -23.41 -20.79
CA THR A 340 17.33 -24.47 -21.75
C THR A 340 18.37 -25.57 -21.70
N SER A 341 19.68 -25.26 -21.59
CA SER A 341 20.72 -26.29 -21.45
C SER A 341 20.54 -27.12 -20.17
N LYS A 342 20.22 -26.49 -19.03
CA LYS A 342 19.96 -27.20 -17.77
C LYS A 342 18.72 -28.09 -17.84
N LEU A 343 17.66 -27.66 -18.52
CA LEU A 343 16.48 -28.48 -18.76
C LEU A 343 16.81 -29.67 -19.67
N THR A 344 17.54 -29.43 -20.77
CA THR A 344 17.99 -30.50 -21.68
C THR A 344 18.82 -31.52 -20.92
N ASP A 345 19.81 -31.10 -20.12
CA ASP A 345 20.63 -32.03 -19.32
C ASP A 345 19.80 -32.88 -18.34
N LYS A 346 18.81 -32.28 -17.68
CA LYS A 346 17.91 -33.00 -16.76
C LYS A 346 17.13 -34.09 -17.50
N TYR A 347 16.44 -33.73 -18.58
CA TYR A 347 15.59 -34.66 -19.32
C TYR A 347 16.42 -35.67 -20.12
N THR A 348 17.63 -35.33 -20.57
CA THR A 348 18.57 -36.30 -21.17
C THR A 348 18.98 -37.37 -20.16
N LYS A 349 19.29 -37.01 -18.91
CA LYS A 349 19.60 -38.01 -17.87
C LYS A 349 18.41 -38.92 -17.56
N GLU A 350 17.21 -38.36 -17.47
CA GLU A 350 15.98 -39.12 -17.27
C GLU A 350 15.73 -40.09 -18.43
N PHE A 351 15.87 -39.61 -19.68
CA PHE A 351 15.72 -40.41 -20.89
C PHE A 351 16.73 -41.57 -20.93
N GLN A 352 18.01 -41.30 -20.65
CA GLN A 352 19.06 -42.32 -20.61
C GLN A 352 18.78 -43.40 -19.54
N SER A 353 18.36 -42.99 -18.34
CA SER A 353 18.02 -43.93 -17.26
C SER A 353 16.88 -44.88 -17.65
N ILE A 354 15.85 -44.37 -18.33
CA ILE A 354 14.75 -45.20 -18.84
C ILE A 354 15.25 -46.21 -19.88
N LEU A 355 16.13 -45.78 -20.81
CA LEU A 355 16.67 -46.65 -21.85
C LEU A 355 17.58 -47.75 -21.31
N VAL A 356 18.44 -47.44 -20.33
CA VAL A 356 19.31 -48.44 -19.69
C VAL A 356 18.45 -49.57 -19.11
N LYS A 357 17.47 -49.22 -18.27
CA LYS A 357 16.57 -50.20 -17.64
C LYS A 357 15.82 -51.05 -18.68
N TYR A 358 15.33 -50.43 -19.74
CA TYR A 358 14.65 -51.13 -20.83
C TYR A 358 15.58 -52.11 -21.59
N ASN A 359 16.81 -51.68 -21.90
CA ASN A 359 17.78 -52.51 -22.62
C ASN A 359 18.23 -53.72 -21.79
N ASP A 360 18.38 -53.56 -20.47
CA ASP A 360 18.69 -54.66 -19.56
C ASP A 360 17.61 -55.75 -19.63
N GLY A 361 16.32 -55.35 -19.60
CA GLY A 361 15.21 -56.29 -19.75
C GLY A 361 15.16 -56.96 -21.13
N LEU A 362 15.53 -56.26 -22.20
CA LEU A 362 15.62 -56.85 -23.54
C LEU A 362 16.74 -57.89 -23.63
N LEU A 363 17.89 -57.62 -22.99
CA LEU A 363 19.01 -58.55 -22.92
C LEU A 363 18.63 -59.83 -22.15
N GLU A 364 17.89 -59.69 -21.04
CA GLU A 364 17.39 -60.83 -20.26
C GLU A 364 16.41 -61.70 -21.06
N LEU A 365 15.47 -61.08 -21.78
CA LEU A 365 14.56 -61.79 -22.68
C LEU A 365 15.32 -62.58 -23.75
N ASN A 366 16.35 -61.97 -24.33
CA ASN A 366 17.18 -62.60 -25.35
C ASN A 366 17.92 -63.85 -24.82
N LYS A 367 18.53 -63.76 -23.64
CA LYS A 367 19.21 -64.89 -22.98
C LYS A 367 18.24 -66.06 -22.75
N ASN A 368 17.06 -65.77 -22.22
CA ASN A 368 16.04 -66.78 -21.93
C ASN A 368 15.51 -67.46 -23.21
N TYR A 369 15.31 -66.69 -24.28
CA TYR A 369 14.93 -67.22 -25.59
C TYR A 369 15.94 -68.25 -26.12
N TYR A 370 17.23 -67.91 -26.14
CA TYR A 370 18.26 -68.82 -26.64
C TYR A 370 18.41 -70.07 -25.77
N SER A 371 18.28 -69.94 -24.45
CA SER A 371 18.27 -71.07 -23.53
C SER A 371 17.11 -72.04 -23.82
N LEU A 372 15.89 -71.50 -23.99
CA LEU A 372 14.72 -72.30 -24.34
C LEU A 372 14.90 -73.00 -25.70
N LYS A 373 15.38 -72.28 -26.71
CA LYS A 373 15.62 -72.84 -28.04
C LYS A 373 16.60 -74.02 -27.99
N LYS A 374 17.67 -73.90 -27.22
CA LYS A 374 18.66 -74.96 -27.04
C LYS A 374 18.04 -76.21 -26.41
N ILE A 375 17.32 -76.08 -25.30
CA ILE A 375 16.69 -77.22 -24.60
C ILE A 375 15.66 -77.91 -25.50
N VAL A 376 14.83 -77.15 -26.21
CA VAL A 376 13.84 -77.73 -27.14
C VAL A 376 14.53 -78.52 -28.26
N GLN A 377 15.65 -78.01 -28.78
CA GLN A 377 16.40 -78.68 -29.84
C GLN A 377 17.09 -79.97 -29.37
N GLU A 378 17.68 -79.98 -28.17
CA GLU A 378 18.28 -81.17 -27.55
C GLU A 378 17.23 -82.27 -27.26
N ASN A 379 15.96 -81.89 -27.16
CA ASN A 379 14.85 -82.78 -26.85
C ASN A 379 13.84 -82.96 -27.98
N LYS A 380 14.26 -82.76 -29.25
CA LYS A 380 13.40 -82.83 -30.44
C LYS A 380 12.60 -84.13 -30.63
N GLU A 381 13.01 -85.21 -29.97
CA GLU A 381 12.35 -86.53 -30.02
C GLU A 381 11.03 -86.55 -29.22
N LEU A 382 10.85 -85.62 -28.28
CA LEU A 382 9.64 -85.52 -27.48
C LEU A 382 8.59 -84.66 -28.18
N GLU A 383 7.34 -85.14 -28.18
CA GLU A 383 6.19 -84.42 -28.73
C GLU A 383 6.03 -83.00 -28.15
N VAL A 384 6.30 -82.84 -26.85
CA VAL A 384 6.20 -81.53 -26.17
C VAL A 384 7.17 -80.50 -26.75
N SER A 385 8.34 -80.92 -27.26
CA SER A 385 9.31 -80.04 -27.90
C SER A 385 8.75 -79.48 -29.21
N LEU A 386 8.15 -80.34 -30.03
CA LEU A 386 7.53 -79.96 -31.30
C LEU A 386 6.35 -79.00 -31.07
N ILE A 387 5.51 -79.30 -30.08
CA ILE A 387 4.38 -78.43 -29.69
C ILE A 387 4.92 -77.05 -29.25
N THR A 388 5.93 -77.03 -28.39
CA THR A 388 6.54 -75.79 -27.87
C THR A 388 7.13 -74.95 -28.98
N GLU A 389 7.89 -75.56 -29.89
CA GLU A 389 8.51 -74.91 -31.04
C GLU A 389 7.48 -74.21 -31.93
N ASN A 390 6.36 -74.89 -32.20
CA ASN A 390 5.27 -74.37 -33.03
C ASN A 390 4.46 -73.27 -32.34
N ILE A 391 4.07 -73.46 -31.07
CA ILE A 391 3.25 -72.49 -30.33
C ILE A 391 4.02 -71.19 -30.10
N LEU A 392 5.28 -71.29 -29.65
CA LEU A 392 6.10 -70.12 -29.37
C LEU A 392 6.81 -69.56 -30.61
N LYS A 393 6.67 -70.26 -31.75
CA LYS A 393 7.27 -69.90 -33.04
C LYS A 393 8.78 -69.69 -32.92
N LEU A 394 9.48 -70.58 -32.21
CA LEU A 394 10.88 -70.37 -31.82
C LEU A 394 11.81 -70.10 -33.02
N ASN A 395 11.53 -70.67 -34.19
CA ASN A 395 12.33 -70.44 -35.41
C ASN A 395 12.06 -69.11 -36.12
N SER A 396 10.94 -68.45 -35.85
CA SER A 396 10.57 -67.15 -36.43
C SER A 396 10.41 -66.06 -35.38
N PHE A 397 10.90 -66.31 -34.16
CA PHE A 397 10.89 -65.33 -33.08
C PHE A 397 11.87 -64.21 -33.41
N ASP A 398 11.34 -63.00 -33.49
CA ASP A 398 12.07 -61.80 -33.92
C ASP A 398 12.14 -60.80 -32.77
N LEU A 399 13.35 -60.65 -32.21
CA LEU A 399 13.64 -59.71 -31.12
C LEU A 399 13.56 -58.24 -31.56
N ASP A 400 13.74 -57.94 -32.85
CA ASP A 400 13.72 -56.56 -33.34
C ASP A 400 12.32 -55.95 -33.25
N LYS A 401 11.26 -56.77 -33.29
CA LYS A 401 9.88 -56.32 -33.03
C LYS A 401 9.67 -55.74 -31.63
N TYR A 402 10.56 -56.09 -30.70
CA TYR A 402 10.49 -55.66 -29.32
C TYR A 402 11.25 -54.37 -29.05
N LYS A 403 12.12 -53.92 -29.98
CA LYS A 403 12.84 -52.65 -29.90
C LYS A 403 11.86 -51.47 -29.86
N ILE A 404 12.12 -50.48 -29.00
CA ILE A 404 11.34 -49.21 -28.96
C ILE A 404 11.76 -48.29 -30.11
N PHE A 405 13.05 -48.25 -30.44
CA PHE A 405 13.57 -47.46 -31.55
C PHE A 405 13.99 -48.38 -32.71
N LYS A 406 13.47 -48.10 -33.90
CA LYS A 406 14.11 -48.54 -35.14
C LYS A 406 15.33 -47.65 -35.35
N PHE A 407 16.54 -48.14 -35.11
CA PHE A 407 17.71 -47.42 -35.62
C PHE A 407 17.63 -47.42 -37.15
N ALA A 408 17.51 -46.24 -37.77
CA ALA A 408 17.87 -46.08 -39.16
C ALA A 408 19.39 -46.18 -39.24
N THR A 409 19.91 -47.15 -39.98
CA THR A 409 21.35 -47.37 -40.21
C THR A 409 22.06 -46.26 -41.00
N ASN A 410 21.43 -45.08 -41.18
CA ASN A 410 21.93 -43.99 -42.03
C ASN A 410 22.17 -42.67 -41.27
N SER A 411 22.55 -42.71 -39.99
CA SER A 411 23.10 -41.52 -39.31
C SER A 411 24.45 -41.87 -38.67
N GLN A 412 25.46 -42.04 -39.53
CA GLN A 412 26.85 -41.84 -39.16
C GLN A 412 27.27 -40.44 -39.64
N GLU A 413 26.87 -39.39 -38.94
CA GLU A 413 27.62 -38.13 -38.90
C GLU A 413 27.11 -37.34 -37.69
N GLY A 414 27.70 -37.57 -36.52
CA GLY A 414 27.28 -36.88 -35.30
C GLY A 414 27.65 -37.61 -34.03
N THR A 415 28.92 -37.49 -33.64
CA THR A 415 29.44 -37.64 -32.27
C THR A 415 28.99 -38.90 -31.52
N ARG A 416 29.79 -39.96 -31.64
CA ARG A 416 29.96 -40.97 -30.59
C ARG A 416 30.43 -40.26 -29.32
N ILE A 417 29.51 -39.73 -28.52
CA ILE A 417 29.77 -39.61 -27.09
C ILE A 417 29.75 -41.05 -26.59
N GLN A 418 30.92 -41.53 -26.20
CA GLN A 418 31.11 -42.83 -25.57
C GLN A 418 29.99 -43.05 -24.56
N LEU A 419 29.17 -44.07 -24.81
CA LEU A 419 28.51 -44.79 -23.74
C LEU A 419 29.63 -45.19 -22.78
N ASN A 420 29.68 -44.53 -21.62
CA ASN A 420 30.56 -44.92 -20.53
C ASN A 420 30.22 -46.37 -20.18
N THR A 421 30.99 -47.27 -20.77
CA THR A 421 31.10 -48.67 -20.42
C THR A 421 32.00 -48.71 -19.18
N ASN A 422 31.39 -48.38 -18.05
CA ASN A 422 31.87 -48.75 -16.73
C ASN A 422 30.65 -49.27 -15.95
N MET A 423 30.25 -50.49 -16.29
CA MET A 423 29.73 -51.51 -15.39
C MET A 423 30.05 -52.87 -15.98
#